data_AF-A0A812SHV4-F1
#
_entry.id   AF-A0A812SHV4-F1
#
_cell.length_a   1.000
_cell.length_b   1.000
_cell.length_c   1.000
_cell.angle_alpha   90.00
_cell.angle_beta   90.00
_cell.angle_gamma   90.00
#
_symmetry.space_group_name_H-M   'P 1'
#
loop_
_entity.id
_entity.type
_entity.pdbx_description
1 polymer ?
#
loop_
_entity_poly.entity_id
_entity_poly.type
_entity_poly.pdbx_seq_one_letter_code
_entity_poly.pdbx_strand_id
1 'polypeptide(L)'
;MWDVQPGAQDTVHGQFKHDVKIGEKDELIVNGNKIKCIQASREGPKALPWKDMGVKYVIESTGLFVEYEKAVGHIEAGAEKVIISAPGKGNLSLGTA
;
A
#
# COMPACT_ATOMS: atom_id res chain seq x y z
N MET A 1 20.07 -21.62 3.90
CA MET A 1 20.72 -20.30 4.01
C MET A 1 20.39 -19.60 2.70
N TRP A 2 19.40 -18.70 2.71
CA TRP A 2 18.84 -18.13 1.48
C TRP A 2 19.74 -16.98 1.04
N ASP A 3 20.70 -17.29 0.18
CA ASP A 3 21.42 -16.29 -0.60
C ASP A 3 20.42 -15.62 -1.54
N VAL A 4 20.06 -14.37 -1.25
CA VAL A 4 19.16 -13.56 -2.08
C VAL A 4 19.89 -13.28 -3.40
N GLN A 5 19.42 -13.89 -4.49
CA GLN A 5 19.94 -13.56 -5.81
C GLN A 5 19.62 -12.10 -6.18
N PRO A 6 20.46 -11.42 -6.97
CA PRO A 6 20.21 -10.05 -7.39
C PRO A 6 19.02 -10.01 -8.35
N GLY A 7 17.83 -9.68 -7.84
CA GLY A 7 16.62 -9.50 -8.62
C GLY A 7 15.37 -9.70 -7.78
N ALA A 8 14.38 -8.82 -7.93
CA ALA A 8 13.05 -9.05 -7.36
C ALA A 8 12.46 -10.30 -8.03
N GLN A 9 12.22 -11.35 -7.24
CA GLN A 9 11.82 -12.67 -7.70
C GLN A 9 10.44 -13.02 -7.14
N ASP A 10 9.56 -13.48 -8.00
CA ASP A 10 8.28 -14.10 -7.65
C ASP A 10 8.32 -15.58 -8.05
N THR A 11 7.84 -16.49 -7.19
CA THR A 11 7.86 -17.94 -7.46
C THR A 11 6.92 -18.34 -8.59
N VAL A 12 5.79 -17.65 -8.74
CA VAL A 12 4.76 -17.93 -9.75
C VAL A 12 5.03 -17.13 -11.02
N HIS A 13 5.40 -15.85 -10.88
CA HIS A 13 5.54 -14.91 -12.00
C HIS A 13 6.98 -14.76 -12.52
N GLY A 14 7.96 -15.34 -11.81
CA GLY A 14 9.36 -15.32 -12.20
C GLY A 14 10.08 -14.03 -11.80
N GLN A 15 11.23 -13.79 -12.43
CA GLN A 15 12.07 -12.62 -12.14
C GLN A 15 11.47 -11.35 -12.73
N PHE A 16 11.42 -10.28 -11.94
CA PHE A 16 11.06 -8.95 -12.41
C PHE A 16 12.18 -8.37 -13.29
N LYS A 17 11.86 -8.04 -14.55
CA LYS A 17 12.84 -7.71 -15.61
C LYS A 17 13.27 -6.23 -15.64
N HIS A 18 13.09 -5.51 -14.54
CA HIS A 18 13.31 -4.07 -14.44
C HIS A 18 14.34 -3.74 -13.36
N ASP A 19 14.93 -2.55 -13.45
CA ASP A 19 15.91 -2.07 -12.47
C ASP A 19 15.21 -1.83 -11.13
N VAL A 20 15.69 -2.53 -10.09
CA VAL A 20 15.22 -2.39 -8.71
C VAL A 20 16.44 -2.16 -7.83
N LYS A 21 16.40 -1.06 -7.07
CA LYS A 21 17.46 -0.67 -6.14
C LYS A 21 16.87 -0.28 -4.79
N ILE A 22 17.66 -0.46 -3.74
CA ILE A 22 17.35 0.10 -2.43
C ILE A 22 17.85 1.54 -2.44
N GLY A 23 16.97 2.49 -2.14
CA GLY A 23 17.30 3.91 -1.98
C GLY A 23 17.75 4.24 -0.56
N GLU A 24 17.85 5.52 -0.25
CA GLU A 24 18.14 5.99 1.10
C GLU A 24 16.83 6.15 1.90
N LYS A 25 16.89 6.02 3.24
CA LYS A 25 15.76 6.32 4.16
C LYS A 25 14.46 5.60 3.77
N ASP A 26 14.49 4.27 3.80
CA ASP A 26 13.34 3.39 3.53
C ASP A 26 12.69 3.68 2.16
N GLU A 27 13.51 3.73 1.11
CA GLU A 27 13.07 3.91 -0.27
C GLU A 27 13.32 2.64 -1.10
N LEU A 28 12.35 2.29 -1.95
CA LEU A 28 12.53 1.40 -3.08
C LEU A 28 12.64 2.25 -4.35
N ILE A 29 13.60 1.96 -5.22
CA ILE A 29 13.75 2.64 -6.51
C ILE A 29 13.44 1.63 -7.61
N VAL A 30 12.39 1.88 -8.40
CA VAL A 30 11.98 1.01 -9.51
C VAL A 30 11.98 1.81 -10.81
N ASN A 31 12.80 1.41 -11.78
CA ASN A 31 13.01 2.14 -13.04
C ASN A 31 13.31 3.65 -12.80
N GLY A 32 14.10 3.96 -11.77
CA GLY A 32 14.44 5.33 -11.38
C GLY A 32 13.37 6.08 -10.57
N ASN A 33 12.17 5.51 -10.40
CA ASN A 33 11.11 6.10 -9.59
C ASN A 33 11.31 5.76 -8.11
N LYS A 34 11.38 6.78 -7.26
CA LYS A 34 11.50 6.62 -5.81
C LYS A 34 10.13 6.34 -5.19
N ILE A 35 10.05 5.27 -4.42
CA ILE A 35 8.85 4.82 -3.71
C ILE A 35 9.19 4.78 -2.23
N LYS A 36 8.41 5.51 -1.42
CA LYS A 36 8.58 5.51 0.04
C LYS A 36 7.97 4.24 0.64
N CYS A 37 8.76 3.50 1.40
CA CYS A 37 8.31 2.36 2.19
C CYS A 37 7.89 2.86 3.56
N ILE A 38 6.59 2.93 3.81
CA ILE A 38 6.04 3.39 5.08
C ILE A 38 5.74 2.18 5.97
N GLN A 39 6.25 2.20 7.19
CA GLN A 39 5.95 1.16 8.16
C GLN A 39 4.47 1.19 8.53
N ALA A 40 3.83 0.02 8.55
CA ALA A 40 2.46 -0.10 9.05
C ALA A 40 2.37 0.33 10.53
N SER A 41 1.25 0.97 10.89
CA SER A 41 0.98 1.38 12.27
C SER A 41 0.08 0.38 12.99
N ARG A 42 0.38 0.11 14.26
CA ARG A 42 -0.51 -0.67 15.15
C ARG A 42 -1.82 0.07 15.45
N GLU A 43 -1.84 1.38 15.28
CA GLU A 43 -3.03 2.21 15.43
C GLU A 43 -3.96 2.16 14.20
N GLY A 44 -3.54 1.45 13.15
CA GLY A 44 -4.29 1.23 11.93
C GLY A 44 -4.10 2.33 10.87
N PRO A 45 -4.95 2.33 9.83
CA PRO A 45 -4.81 3.21 8.66
C PRO A 45 -4.76 4.71 8.94
N LYS A 46 -5.47 5.16 9.97
CA LYS A 46 -5.60 6.59 10.35
C LYS A 46 -4.29 7.23 10.81
N ALA A 47 -3.31 6.43 11.23
CA ALA A 47 -2.02 6.91 11.70
C ALA A 47 -0.99 7.04 10.55
N LEU A 48 -1.39 6.75 9.31
CA LEU A 48 -0.50 6.81 8.16
C LEU A 48 -0.43 8.24 7.60
N PRO A 49 0.73 8.68 7.08
CA PRO A 49 0.96 10.08 6.70
C PRO A 49 0.46 10.41 5.28
N TRP A 50 -0.75 9.96 4.91
CA TRP A 50 -1.26 10.10 3.53
C TRP A 50 -1.42 11.55 3.10
N LYS A 51 -1.95 12.40 3.99
CA LYS A 51 -2.07 13.84 3.74
C LYS A 51 -0.71 14.48 3.43
N ASP A 52 0.28 14.22 4.27
CA ASP A 52 1.61 14.83 4.15
C ASP A 52 2.34 14.36 2.89
N MET A 53 2.04 13.15 2.43
CA MET A 53 2.56 12.57 1.19
C MET A 53 1.75 12.92 -0.06
N GLY A 54 0.60 13.60 0.09
CA GLY A 54 -0.29 13.92 -1.03
C GLY A 54 -0.90 12.67 -1.71
N VAL A 55 -1.09 11.58 -0.96
CA VAL A 55 -1.67 10.34 -1.48
C VAL A 55 -3.15 10.57 -1.79
N LYS A 56 -3.55 10.35 -3.05
CA LYS A 56 -4.95 10.47 -3.46
C LYS A 56 -5.72 9.16 -3.35
N TYR A 57 -5.07 8.07 -3.74
CA TYR A 57 -5.68 6.75 -3.81
C TYR A 57 -4.88 5.79 -2.94
N VAL A 58 -5.58 5.05 -2.10
CA VAL A 58 -5.03 3.88 -1.41
C VAL A 58 -5.61 2.63 -2.05
N ILE A 59 -4.74 1.68 -2.38
CA ILE A 59 -5.13 0.31 -2.71
C ILE A 59 -4.97 -0.51 -1.43
N GLU A 60 -6.09 -0.89 -0.83
CA GLU A 60 -6.12 -1.66 0.41
C GLU A 60 -6.03 -3.16 0.07
N SER A 61 -4.80 -3.67 0.14
CA SER A 61 -4.43 -5.04 -0.23
C SER A 61 -3.92 -5.89 0.93
N THR A 62 -4.15 -5.47 2.18
CA THR A 62 -3.81 -6.28 3.36
C THR A 62 -4.81 -7.41 3.61
N GLY A 63 -6.05 -7.24 3.14
CA GLY A 63 -7.18 -8.13 3.44
C GLY A 63 -7.74 -7.98 4.86
N LEU A 64 -7.19 -7.07 5.68
CA LEU A 64 -7.62 -6.83 7.06
C LEU A 64 -8.71 -5.77 7.17
N PHE A 65 -8.67 -4.75 6.31
CA PHE A 65 -9.57 -3.59 6.34
C PHE A 65 -10.61 -3.64 5.21
N VAL A 66 -11.40 -4.72 5.19
CA VAL A 66 -12.41 -5.00 4.14
C VAL A 66 -13.82 -4.50 4.49
N GLU A 67 -13.99 -3.86 5.64
CA GLU A 67 -15.23 -3.23 6.12
C GLU A 67 -15.07 -1.70 6.03
N TYR A 68 -16.16 -0.99 5.74
CA TYR A 68 -16.15 0.47 5.56
C TYR A 68 -15.51 1.18 6.76
N GLU A 69 -15.94 0.81 7.97
CA GLU A 69 -15.55 1.42 9.24
C GLU A 69 -14.05 1.26 9.54
N LYS A 70 -13.40 0.27 8.94
CA LYS A 70 -11.96 0.05 9.08
C LYS A 70 -11.18 0.75 7.97
N ALA A 71 -11.67 0.67 6.73
CA ALA A 71 -11.03 1.27 5.56
C ALA A 71 -11.08 2.81 5.59
N VAL A 72 -12.12 3.40 6.21
CA VAL A 72 -12.27 4.87 6.32
C VAL A 72 -11.10 5.53 7.02
N GLY A 73 -10.34 4.81 7.85
CA GLY A 73 -9.12 5.33 8.46
C GLY A 73 -8.10 5.84 7.44
N HIS A 74 -8.03 5.29 6.22
CA HIS A 74 -7.17 5.85 5.17
C HIS A 74 -7.64 7.24 4.70
N ILE A 75 -8.95 7.46 4.64
CA ILE A 75 -9.54 8.77 4.31
C ILE A 75 -9.27 9.77 5.44
N GLU A 76 -9.42 9.34 6.70
CA GLU A 76 -9.10 10.15 7.88
C GLU A 76 -7.61 10.56 7.90
N ALA A 77 -6.72 9.66 7.47
CA ALA A 77 -5.29 9.92 7.27
C ALA A 77 -4.99 10.88 6.10
N GLY A 78 -5.99 11.20 5.27
CA GLY A 78 -5.92 12.22 4.21
C GLY A 78 -5.90 11.68 2.78
N ALA A 79 -6.15 10.39 2.55
CA ALA A 79 -6.39 9.88 1.21
C ALA A 79 -7.75 10.38 0.67
N GLU A 80 -7.87 10.61 -0.64
CA GLU A 80 -9.15 11.01 -1.25
C GLU A 80 -10.08 9.81 -1.48
N LYS A 81 -9.51 8.65 -1.84
CA LYS A 81 -10.25 7.42 -2.16
C LYS A 81 -9.52 6.16 -1.71
N VAL A 82 -10.29 5.12 -1.37
CA VAL A 82 -9.78 3.78 -1.03
C VAL A 82 -10.39 2.74 -1.95
N ILE A 83 -9.56 1.86 -2.49
CA ILE A 83 -9.93 0.72 -3.34
C ILE A 83 -9.59 -0.56 -2.58
N ILE A 84 -10.60 -1.31 -2.16
CA ILE A 84 -10.40 -2.58 -1.45
C ILE A 84 -10.21 -3.69 -2.48
N SER A 85 -9.07 -4.40 -2.44
CA SER A 85 -8.73 -5.45 -3.43
C SER A 85 -9.20 -6.85 -3.03
N ALA A 86 -10.20 -6.92 -2.14
CA ALA A 86 -10.80 -8.16 -1.64
C ALA A 86 -12.33 -7.97 -1.53
N PRO A 87 -13.13 -9.07 -1.44
CA PRO A 87 -14.55 -8.96 -1.21
C PRO A 87 -14.83 -8.17 0.06
N GLY A 88 -15.53 -7.05 -0.13
CA GLY A 88 -15.97 -6.20 0.95
C GLY A 88 -16.94 -6.91 1.90
N LYS A 89 -16.90 -6.53 3.18
CA LYS A 89 -17.82 -7.06 4.20
C LYS A 89 -18.74 -5.97 4.73
N GLY A 90 -19.98 -6.34 4.99
CA GLY A 90 -21.00 -5.44 5.53
C GLY A 90 -21.54 -4.47 4.48
N ASN A 91 -22.06 -3.33 4.95
CA ASN A 91 -22.64 -2.33 4.08
C ASN A 91 -21.56 -1.34 3.63
N LEU A 92 -20.88 -1.66 2.54
CA LEU A 92 -20.05 -0.71 1.80
C LEU A 92 -20.97 0.18 0.95
N SER A 93 -21.82 0.97 1.60
CA SER A 93 -22.56 1.99 0.87
C SER A 93 -21.55 3.00 0.36
N LEU A 94 -21.48 3.15 -0.97
CA LEU A 94 -20.92 4.33 -1.61
C LEU A 94 -21.57 5.51 -0.91
N GLY A 95 -20.81 6.26 -0.10
CA GLY A 95 -21.28 7.51 0.46
C GLY A 95 -21.92 8.27 -0.68
N THR A 96 -23.22 8.53 -0.55
CA THR A 96 -24.03 9.18 -1.58
C THR A 96 -23.26 10.39 -2.08
N ALA A 97 -23.00 10.40 -3.39
CA ALA A 97 -22.49 11.56 -4.10
C ALA A 97 -23.39 12.78 -3.88
#